data_AF-A0AAV6AX05-F1
#
_entry.id   AF-A0AAV6AX05-F1
#
_cell.length_a   1.000
_cell.length_b   1.000
_cell.length_c   1.000
_cell.angle_alpha   90.00
_cell.angle_beta   90.00
_cell.angle_gamma   90.00
#
_symmetry.space_group_name_H-M   'P 1'
#
loop_
_entity.id
_entity.type
_entity.pdbx_description
1 polymer ?
#
loop_
_entity_poly.entity_id
_entity_poly.type
_entity_poly.pdbx_seq_one_letter_code
_entity_poly.pdbx_strand_id
1 'polypeptide(L)'
;MPQGLKAPRALALALVLLLSALLVACGAYSRDIDAVKQSNVPTGIVNEELAKQFAGARGKIDWSAEQPEKYKDNENIVLVRAKIDRVGRSGAKREVVLEWIRNRQTDKIDMERVLVDGQEQGMMGGALQLLLLQLD
;
A
#
# COMPACT_ATOMS: atom_id res chain seq x y z
N MET A 1 -40.74 40.49 -14.36
CA MET A 1 -39.82 39.51 -14.97
C MET A 1 -38.49 40.20 -15.24
N PRO A 2 -37.33 39.53 -15.10
CA PRO A 2 -36.76 38.88 -13.92
C PRO A 2 -35.46 39.56 -13.42
N GLN A 3 -34.96 39.06 -12.31
CA GLN A 3 -33.91 39.59 -11.43
C GLN A 3 -32.48 39.44 -12.02
N GLY A 4 -31.67 40.49 -11.88
CA GLY A 4 -30.25 40.47 -12.26
C GLY A 4 -29.41 39.67 -11.25
N LEU A 5 -29.07 38.43 -11.60
CA LEU A 5 -28.13 37.59 -10.85
C LEU A 5 -26.71 38.18 -10.90
N LYS A 6 -26.28 38.86 -9.83
CA LYS A 6 -24.85 39.13 -9.55
C LYS A 6 -24.21 37.86 -8.94
N ALA A 7 -24.00 36.82 -9.76
CA ALA A 7 -23.57 35.50 -9.29
C ALA A 7 -22.14 35.01 -9.66
N PRO A 8 -21.16 35.81 -10.17
CA PRO A 8 -19.89 35.22 -10.62
C PRO A 8 -18.90 34.93 -9.48
N ARG A 9 -18.94 35.66 -8.36
CA ARG A 9 -17.94 35.54 -7.27
C ARG A 9 -18.22 34.40 -6.29
N ALA A 10 -19.48 34.14 -5.97
CA ALA A 10 -19.86 33.05 -5.05
C ALA A 10 -19.63 31.67 -5.69
N LEU A 11 -19.86 31.56 -7.00
CA LEU A 11 -19.63 30.32 -7.75
C LEU A 11 -18.14 29.97 -7.85
N ALA A 12 -17.29 30.98 -8.05
CA ALA A 12 -15.84 30.81 -8.12
C ALA A 12 -15.25 30.38 -6.75
N LEU A 13 -15.73 30.96 -5.64
CA LEU A 13 -15.28 30.54 -4.30
C LEU A 13 -15.71 29.12 -3.95
N ALA A 14 -16.95 28.73 -4.30
CA ALA A 14 -17.43 27.37 -4.08
C ALA A 14 -16.61 26.34 -4.88
N LEU A 15 -16.22 26.68 -6.11
CA LEU A 15 -15.39 25.82 -6.96
C LEU A 15 -13.97 25.63 -6.40
N VAL A 16 -13.36 26.68 -5.83
CA VAL A 16 -12.04 26.60 -5.20
C VAL A 16 -12.07 25.76 -3.91
N LEU A 17 -13.13 25.87 -3.10
CA LEU A 17 -13.33 25.05 -1.90
C LEU A 17 -13.61 23.57 -2.22
N LEU A 18 -14.32 23.29 -3.32
CA LEU A 18 -14.53 21.92 -3.82
C LEU A 18 -13.24 21.32 -4.39
N LEU A 19 -12.40 22.11 -5.07
CA LEU A 19 -11.11 21.64 -5.58
C LEU A 19 -10.10 21.33 -4.46
N SER A 20 -10.07 22.12 -3.38
CA SER A 20 -9.17 21.86 -2.26
C SER A 20 -9.60 20.63 -1.43
N ALA A 21 -10.89 20.32 -1.36
CA ALA A 21 -11.38 19.10 -0.72
C ALA A 21 -11.02 17.82 -1.50
N LEU A 22 -10.95 17.87 -2.84
CA LEU A 22 -10.56 16.73 -3.68
C LEU A 22 -9.07 16.37 -3.56
N LEU A 23 -8.20 17.33 -3.23
CA LEU A 23 -6.76 17.11 -3.05
C LEU A 23 -6.41 16.38 -1.73
N VAL A 24 -7.27 16.44 -0.72
CA VAL A 24 -7.01 15.81 0.59
C VAL A 24 -7.22 14.28 0.54
N ALA A 25 -8.07 13.79 -0.37
CA ALA A 25 -8.40 12.36 -0.45
C ALA A 25 -7.31 11.50 -1.14
N CYS A 26 -6.58 12.04 -2.13
CA CYS A 26 -5.53 11.28 -2.82
C CYS A 26 -4.25 11.08 -1.99
N GLY A 27 -4.09 11.77 -0.87
CA GLY A 27 -2.90 11.70 0.00
C GLY A 27 -3.12 10.98 1.33
N ALA A 28 -4.31 10.42 1.59
CA ALA A 28 -4.68 9.94 2.93
C ALA A 28 -3.75 8.83 3.47
N TYR A 29 -3.18 8.02 2.57
CA TYR A 29 -2.31 6.89 2.94
C TYR A 29 -0.89 6.96 2.38
N SER A 30 -0.50 8.02 1.66
CA SER A 30 0.85 8.10 1.07
C SER A 30 1.93 8.00 2.14
N ARG A 31 1.75 8.70 3.26
CA ARG A 31 2.66 8.64 4.42
C ARG A 31 2.75 7.26 5.06
N ASP A 32 1.66 6.48 5.05
CA ASP A 32 1.67 5.12 5.59
C ASP A 32 2.45 4.18 4.67
N ILE A 33 2.23 4.30 3.36
CA ILE A 33 2.99 3.54 2.36
C ILE A 33 4.48 3.87 2.45
N ASP A 34 4.85 5.15 2.54
CA ASP A 34 6.24 5.58 2.65
C ASP A 34 6.91 5.07 3.94
N ALA A 35 6.20 5.13 5.08
CA ALA A 35 6.70 4.58 6.34
C ALA A 35 6.94 3.07 6.26
N VAL A 36 6.00 2.32 5.65
CA VAL A 36 6.16 0.87 5.45
C VAL A 36 7.32 0.56 4.53
N LYS A 37 7.46 1.27 3.39
CA LYS A 37 8.57 1.08 2.44
C LYS A 37 9.94 1.26 3.10
N GLN A 38 10.08 2.24 3.99
CA GLN A 38 11.33 2.60 4.65
C GLN A 38 11.67 1.73 5.87
N SER A 39 10.68 1.05 6.45
CA SER A 39 10.89 0.14 7.56
C SER A 39 11.68 -1.10 7.14
N ASN A 40 12.51 -1.61 8.04
CA ASN A 40 13.24 -2.87 7.90
C ASN A 40 12.74 -3.95 8.87
N VAL A 41 11.62 -3.72 9.55
CA VAL A 41 10.99 -4.67 10.47
C VAL A 41 9.87 -5.43 9.74
N PRO A 42 9.68 -6.73 10.00
CA PRO A 42 10.43 -7.59 10.93
C PRO A 42 11.64 -8.31 10.32
N THR A 43 11.90 -8.15 9.02
CA THR A 43 12.83 -9.02 8.27
C THR A 43 14.31 -8.62 8.38
N GLY A 44 14.61 -7.44 8.89
CA GLY A 44 15.93 -6.81 8.84
C GLY A 44 16.28 -6.20 7.48
N ILE A 45 15.45 -6.42 6.46
CA ILE A 45 15.60 -5.88 5.10
C ILE A 45 14.56 -4.77 4.92
N VAL A 46 14.98 -3.64 4.34
CA VAL A 46 14.05 -2.55 3.99
C VAL A 46 12.92 -3.11 3.12
N ASN A 47 11.66 -2.90 3.51
CA ASN A 47 10.51 -3.55 2.88
C ASN A 47 10.38 -3.23 1.39
N GLU A 48 10.79 -2.03 0.96
CA GLU A 48 10.86 -1.70 -0.47
C GLU A 48 11.86 -2.59 -1.21
N GLU A 49 13.02 -2.85 -0.61
CA GLU A 49 14.04 -3.73 -1.19
C GLU A 49 13.58 -5.19 -1.18
N LEU A 50 12.92 -5.63 -0.10
CA LEU A 50 12.29 -6.94 -0.03
C LEU A 50 11.28 -7.14 -1.17
N ALA A 51 10.39 -6.17 -1.39
CA ALA A 51 9.42 -6.21 -2.49
C ALA A 51 10.10 -6.26 -3.86
N LYS A 52 11.22 -5.53 -4.05
CA LYS A 52 12.04 -5.60 -5.27
C LYS A 52 12.67 -6.97 -5.48
N GLN A 53 13.14 -7.63 -4.42
CA GLN A 53 13.67 -8.99 -4.50
C GLN A 53 12.59 -10.00 -4.93
N PHE A 54 11.36 -9.87 -4.42
CA PHE A 54 10.23 -10.68 -4.87
C PHE A 54 9.85 -10.41 -6.32
N ALA A 55 9.83 -9.14 -6.75
CA ALA A 55 9.51 -8.77 -8.13
C ALA A 55 10.54 -9.32 -9.14
N GLY A 56 11.82 -9.32 -8.77
CA GLY A 56 12.92 -9.64 -9.68
C GLY A 56 13.06 -8.61 -10.81
N ALA A 57 13.92 -8.91 -11.79
CA ALA A 57 14.32 -7.94 -12.82
C ALA A 57 13.20 -7.45 -13.76
N ARG A 58 12.10 -8.21 -13.88
CA ARG A 58 10.99 -7.94 -14.82
C ARG A 58 9.64 -7.76 -14.13
N GLY A 59 9.61 -7.86 -12.80
CA GLY A 59 8.37 -7.75 -12.05
C GLY A 59 7.90 -6.31 -11.89
N LYS A 60 6.62 -6.17 -11.54
CA LYS A 60 6.01 -4.90 -11.17
C LYS A 60 5.55 -4.95 -9.72
N ILE A 61 5.57 -3.79 -9.06
CA ILE A 61 5.14 -3.65 -7.67
C ILE A 61 4.13 -2.51 -7.62
N ASP A 62 2.90 -2.85 -7.24
CA ASP A 62 1.82 -1.90 -6.99
C ASP A 62 1.60 -1.78 -5.49
N TRP A 63 1.76 -0.55 -4.98
CA TRP A 63 1.55 -0.25 -3.57
C TRP A 63 0.17 0.33 -3.35
N SER A 64 -0.54 -0.20 -2.37
CA SER A 64 -1.84 0.29 -1.95
C SER A 64 -1.95 0.27 -0.43
N ALA A 65 -2.86 1.06 0.12
CA ALA A 65 -3.16 1.04 1.53
C ALA A 65 -4.66 1.27 1.75
N GLU A 66 -5.18 0.63 2.79
CA GLU A 66 -6.59 0.67 3.14
C GLU A 66 -6.78 0.52 4.64
N GLN A 67 -7.99 0.82 5.11
CA GLN A 67 -8.37 0.47 6.47
C GLN A 67 -8.70 -1.03 6.51
N PRO A 68 -8.03 -1.84 7.36
CA PRO A 68 -8.31 -3.26 7.45
C PRO A 68 -9.67 -3.51 8.11
N GLU A 69 -10.48 -4.41 7.54
CA GLU A 69 -11.81 -4.75 8.05
C GLU A 69 -11.79 -5.18 9.53
N LYS A 70 -10.76 -5.93 9.94
CA LYS A 70 -10.52 -6.39 11.31
C LYS A 70 -10.37 -5.25 12.33
N TYR A 71 -9.92 -4.08 11.88
CA TYR A 71 -9.68 -2.90 12.71
C TYR A 71 -10.42 -1.67 12.17
N LYS A 72 -11.58 -1.86 11.52
CA LYS A 72 -12.40 -0.78 10.94
C LYS A 72 -12.78 0.32 11.94
N ASP A 73 -12.86 0.00 13.23
CA ASP A 73 -13.19 0.93 14.31
C ASP A 73 -11.95 1.68 14.85
N ASN A 74 -10.75 1.37 14.34
CA ASN A 74 -9.50 2.04 14.71
C ASN A 74 -8.84 2.68 13.48
N GLU A 75 -9.02 3.99 13.33
CA GLU A 75 -8.46 4.81 12.25
C GLU A 75 -6.91 4.88 12.25
N ASN A 76 -6.27 4.44 13.34
CA ASN A 76 -4.82 4.44 13.47
C ASN A 76 -4.18 3.17 12.91
N ILE A 77 -4.96 2.15 12.59
CA ILE A 77 -4.47 0.90 12.00
C ILE A 77 -4.69 0.96 10.50
N VAL A 78 -3.61 0.86 9.74
CA VAL A 78 -3.62 0.88 8.28
C VAL A 78 -2.99 -0.40 7.77
N LEU A 79 -3.65 -1.05 6.81
CA LEU A 79 -3.11 -2.15 6.05
C LEU A 79 -2.41 -1.59 4.82
N VAL A 80 -1.12 -1.88 4.67
CA VAL A 80 -0.35 -1.53 3.49
C VAL A 80 -0.01 -2.82 2.75
N ARG A 81 -0.26 -2.81 1.45
CA ARG A 81 -0.08 -3.96 0.56
C ARG A 81 0.88 -3.61 -0.57
N ALA A 82 1.86 -4.48 -0.79
CA ALA A 82 2.62 -4.53 -2.04
C ALA A 82 2.14 -5.73 -2.85
N LYS A 83 1.43 -5.46 -3.95
CA LYS A 83 1.07 -6.47 -4.93
C LYS A 83 2.17 -6.56 -5.97
N ILE A 84 2.69 -7.77 -6.18
CA ILE A 84 3.87 -8.02 -6.98
C ILE A 84 3.51 -8.99 -8.09
N ASP A 85 3.57 -8.52 -9.32
CA ASP A 85 3.47 -9.36 -10.51
C ASP A 85 4.88 -9.78 -10.92
N ARG A 86 5.30 -11.00 -10.57
CA ARG A 86 6.60 -11.56 -10.92
C ARG A 86 6.55 -12.26 -12.26
N VAL A 87 7.61 -12.11 -13.05
CA VAL A 87 7.83 -12.87 -14.29
C VAL A 87 9.15 -13.63 -14.18
N GLY A 88 9.06 -14.95 -14.03
CA GLY A 88 10.20 -15.86 -13.91
C GLY A 88 11.01 -15.99 -15.21
N ARG A 89 12.16 -16.67 -15.14
CA ARG A 89 13.06 -16.82 -16.31
C ARG A 89 12.42 -17.56 -17.48
N SER A 90 11.53 -18.51 -17.19
CA SER A 90 10.74 -19.25 -18.18
C SER A 90 9.57 -18.45 -18.77
N GLY A 91 9.34 -17.21 -18.29
CA GLY A 91 8.18 -16.40 -18.64
C GLY A 91 6.92 -16.71 -17.81
N ALA A 92 7.00 -17.67 -16.87
CA ALA A 92 5.92 -17.96 -15.95
C ALA A 92 5.59 -16.73 -15.08
N LYS A 93 4.30 -16.44 -14.92
CA LYS A 93 3.81 -15.33 -14.08
C LYS A 93 3.35 -15.86 -12.73
N ARG A 94 3.68 -15.14 -11.68
CA ARG A 94 3.28 -15.42 -10.30
C ARG A 94 2.83 -14.12 -9.64
N GLU A 95 1.80 -14.20 -8.82
CA GLU A 95 1.37 -13.07 -7.99
C GLU A 95 1.90 -13.27 -6.57
N VAL A 96 2.59 -12.27 -6.03
CA VAL A 96 2.99 -12.24 -4.62
C VAL A 96 2.36 -11.02 -3.98
N VAL A 97 1.76 -11.19 -2.81
CA VAL A 97 1.18 -10.10 -2.04
C VAL A 97 1.85 -10.05 -0.68
N LEU A 98 2.52 -8.95 -0.38
CA LEU A 98 3.09 -8.67 0.93
C LEU A 98 2.17 -7.68 1.65
N GLU A 99 1.76 -8.01 2.87
CA GLU A 99 0.90 -7.17 3.67
C GLU A 99 1.52 -6.83 5.02
N TRP A 100 1.46 -5.54 5.36
CA TRP A 100 1.92 -4.99 6.62
C TRP A 100 0.82 -4.21 7.31
N ILE A 101 0.78 -4.28 8.63
CA ILE A 101 -0.02 -3.40 9.47
C ILE A 101 0.87 -2.28 9.99
N ARG A 102 0.46 -1.04 9.73
CA ARG A 102 1.03 0.16 10.35
C ARG A 102 0.10 0.67 11.44
N ASN A 103 0.63 0.85 12.64
CA ASN A 103 -0.05 1.54 13.73
C ASN A 103 0.47 2.98 13.85
N ARG A 104 -0.35 3.96 13.44
CA ARG A 104 -0.01 5.39 13.45
C ARG A 104 0.26 5.97 14.85
N GLN A 105 -0.30 5.38 15.91
CA GLN A 105 -0.12 5.87 17.29
C GLN A 105 1.23 5.47 17.88
N THR A 106 1.72 4.27 17.53
CA THR A 106 2.94 3.70 18.10
C THR A 106 4.11 3.66 17.12
N ASP A 107 3.84 4.03 15.87
CA ASP A 107 4.74 3.93 14.72
C ASP A 107 5.29 2.50 14.48
N LYS A 108 4.58 1.50 15.00
CA LYS A 108 4.91 0.08 14.79
C LYS A 108 4.46 -0.36 13.41
N ILE A 109 5.30 -1.16 12.77
CA ILE A 109 5.06 -1.81 11.50
C ILE A 109 5.34 -3.30 11.68
N ASP A 110 4.31 -4.10 11.46
CA ASP A 110 4.37 -5.55 11.54
C ASP A 110 3.96 -6.14 10.19
N MET A 111 4.59 -7.23 9.78
CA MET A 111 4.12 -7.98 8.62
C MET A 111 2.92 -8.83 9.07
N GLU A 112 1.80 -8.73 8.36
CA GLU A 112 0.56 -9.45 8.68
C GLU A 112 0.48 -10.79 7.94
N ARG A 113 0.77 -10.79 6.63
CA ARG A 113 0.78 -12.01 5.81
C ARG A 113 1.57 -11.84 4.52
N VAL A 114 2.00 -12.99 3.98
CA VAL A 114 2.52 -13.12 2.62
C VAL A 114 1.64 -14.09 1.86
N LEU A 115 1.15 -13.70 0.70
CA LEU A 115 0.39 -14.57 -0.19
C LEU A 115 1.21 -14.84 -1.46
N VAL A 116 1.21 -16.09 -1.92
CA VAL A 116 1.75 -16.48 -3.23
C VAL A 116 0.63 -17.16 -3.99
N ASP A 117 0.24 -16.59 -5.13
CA ASP A 117 -0.91 -17.01 -5.93
C ASP A 117 -2.19 -17.21 -5.08
N GLY A 118 -2.40 -16.28 -4.15
CA GLY A 118 -3.55 -16.29 -3.22
C GLY A 118 -3.44 -17.27 -2.05
N GLN A 119 -2.36 -18.04 -1.94
CA GLN A 119 -2.12 -18.95 -0.81
C GLN A 119 -1.23 -18.30 0.23
N GLU A 120 -1.70 -18.25 1.48
CA GLU A 120 -0.94 -17.74 2.61
C GLU A 120 0.29 -18.59 2.89
N GLN A 121 1.43 -17.92 3.05
CA GLN A 121 2.71 -18.52 3.37
C GLN A 121 3.08 -18.23 4.82
N GLY A 122 3.58 -19.24 5.53
CA GLY A 122 4.01 -19.10 6.92
C GLY A 122 5.16 -18.09 7.06
N MET A 123 4.99 -17.11 7.94
CA MET A 123 5.88 -15.94 8.05
C MET A 123 7.02 -16.05 9.07
N MET A 124 7.41 -17.27 9.47
CA MET A 124 8.59 -17.41 10.33
C MET A 124 9.83 -16.99 9.53
N GLY A 125 10.59 -16.00 10.00
CA GLY A 125 11.59 -15.23 9.21
C GLY A 125 12.62 -16.00 8.37
N GLY A 126 12.81 -17.32 8.58
CA GLY A 126 13.58 -18.18 7.67
C GLY A 126 12.81 -18.66 6.42
N ALA A 127 11.48 -18.73 6.48
CA ALA A 127 10.61 -19.19 5.39
C ALA A 127 10.54 -18.18 4.24
N LEU A 128 10.65 -16.87 4.50
CA LEU A 128 10.67 -15.85 3.43
C LEU A 128 11.86 -16.03 2.48
N GLN A 129 13.03 -16.37 3.02
CA GLN A 129 14.22 -16.63 2.21
C GLN A 129 14.04 -17.90 1.35
N LEU A 130 13.40 -18.94 1.90
CA LEU A 130 13.06 -20.16 1.16
C LEU A 130 12.03 -19.90 0.07
N LEU A 131 11.03 -19.04 0.34
CA LEU A 131 10.06 -18.62 -0.66
C LEU A 131 10.74 -17.87 -1.82
N LEU A 132 11.67 -16.97 -1.53
CA LEU A 132 12.45 -16.28 -2.55
C LEU A 132 13.21 -17.27 -3.46
N LEU A 133 13.77 -18.36 -2.90
CA LEU A 133 14.45 -19.42 -3.66
C LEU A 133 13.48 -20.31 -4.45
N GLN A 134 12.25 -20.53 -3.95
CA GLN A 134 11.23 -21.35 -4.62
C GLN A 134 10.54 -20.61 -5.78
N LEU A 135 10.64 -19.29 -5.83
CA LEU A 135 10.03 -18.44 -6.86
C LEU A 135 10.90 -18.22 -8.09
N ASP A 136 12.13 -18.76 -8.13
CA ASP A 136 13.06 -18.72 -9.28
C ASP A 136 12.71 -19.71 -10.41
#